data_AF-A0A6V7P3V1-F1
#
_entry.id   AF-A0A6V7P3V1-F1
#
_cell.length_a   1.000
_cell.length_b   1.000
_cell.length_c   1.000
_cell.angle_alpha   90.00
_cell.angle_beta   90.00
_cell.angle_gamma   90.00
#
_symmetry.space_group_name_H-M   'P 1'
#
loop_
_entity.id
_entity.type
_entity.pdbx_description
1 polymer ?
#
loop_
_entity_poly.entity_id
_entity_poly.type
_entity_poly.pdbx_seq_one_letter_code
_entity_poly.pdbx_strand_id
1 'polypeptide(L)'
;MAPLLTLLLLFFFHTPTTSSSSSSPNTTTTTTTTTSSATTANLSSFASICERSLSSAASAVADLSSLLAYASANPALFYHECDIYGTIDFIFGNAAVLFQGCSIIARKPIPGQSSVVTTQSRDDPSEDTGISIQNCSIIASDDLRSSNVSTRTYLGRPWRPYSRTVNIESYIDSLVDPAGWTEWPGNHCQDTLYYREYMNSGPGSGVGARVTWHGYHVMGYNDATNFSVSNFIYGDEWLDSTSFPYDDDIPQLRYIIYTKKSAKTN
;
A
#
# COMPACT_ATOMS: atom_id res chain seq x y z
N MET A 1 -18.11 -0.91 30.54
CA MET A 1 -19.07 -1.40 29.51
C MET A 1 -19.54 -0.20 28.70
N ALA A 2 -19.01 -0.03 27.49
CA ALA A 2 -19.47 0.91 26.48
C ALA A 2 -19.47 0.12 25.16
N PRO A 3 -20.53 0.17 24.34
CA PRO A 3 -20.71 -0.76 23.24
C PRO A 3 -19.82 -0.35 22.05
N LEU A 4 -19.08 -1.33 21.52
CA LEU A 4 -18.51 -1.28 20.18
C LEU A 4 -19.68 -1.14 19.19
N LEU A 5 -19.81 0.03 18.57
CA LEU A 5 -20.63 0.18 17.37
C LEU A 5 -19.74 -0.20 16.18
N THR A 6 -19.65 -1.49 15.89
CA THR A 6 -19.07 -1.99 14.64
C THR A 6 -19.98 -1.54 13.50
N LEU A 7 -19.58 -0.49 12.79
CA LEU A 7 -20.28 0.00 11.61
C LEU A 7 -20.07 -1.02 10.48
N LEU A 8 -21.02 -1.95 10.34
CA LEU A 8 -21.10 -2.90 9.24
C LEU A 8 -21.44 -2.13 7.95
N LEU A 9 -20.44 -1.73 7.18
CA LEU A 9 -20.63 -1.25 5.82
C LEU A 9 -20.95 -2.45 4.90
N LEU A 10 -22.24 -2.70 4.69
CA LEU A 10 -22.76 -3.59 3.66
C LEU A 10 -22.43 -3.02 2.27
N PHE A 11 -21.50 -3.65 1.53
CA PHE A 11 -21.42 -3.45 0.08
C PHE A 11 -22.17 -4.58 -0.63
N PHE A 12 -23.28 -4.21 -1.28
CA PHE A 12 -23.98 -5.07 -2.23
C PHE A 12 -23.15 -5.19 -3.52
N PHE A 13 -22.73 -6.41 -3.88
CA PHE A 13 -22.35 -6.72 -5.24
C PHE A 13 -23.61 -6.76 -6.11
N HIS A 14 -23.84 -5.74 -6.94
CA HIS A 14 -24.70 -5.89 -8.12
C HIS A 14 -23.82 -6.40 -9.26
N THR A 15 -24.02 -7.64 -9.67
CA THR A 15 -23.50 -8.13 -10.95
C THR A 15 -24.35 -7.52 -12.08
N PRO A 16 -23.76 -7.10 -13.21
CA PRO A 16 -24.55 -6.73 -14.38
C PRO A 16 -25.12 -8.01 -15.02
N THR A 17 -26.44 -8.09 -15.11
CA THR A 17 -27.14 -9.14 -15.85
C THR A 17 -27.03 -8.85 -17.36
N THR A 18 -26.18 -9.58 -18.07
CA THR A 18 -26.29 -9.70 -19.53
C THR A 18 -27.17 -10.90 -19.86
N SER A 19 -28.31 -10.63 -20.48
CA SER A 19 -29.24 -11.61 -21.02
C SER A 19 -28.76 -12.14 -22.37
N SER A 20 -28.65 -13.47 -22.51
CA SER A 20 -29.03 -14.18 -23.74
C SER A 20 -29.10 -15.69 -23.48
N SER A 21 -30.24 -16.25 -23.87
CA SER A 21 -30.66 -17.65 -23.74
C SER A 21 -29.97 -18.62 -24.71
N SER A 22 -29.84 -19.87 -24.24
CA SER A 22 -30.08 -21.15 -24.94
C SER A 22 -28.90 -22.14 -25.12
N SER A 23 -29.13 -23.34 -24.54
CA SER A 23 -28.70 -24.71 -24.90
C SER A 23 -27.21 -25.13 -24.89
N SER A 24 -26.91 -25.99 -23.90
CA SER A 24 -25.82 -26.99 -23.72
C SER A 24 -25.49 -27.91 -24.93
N PRO A 25 -24.50 -28.84 -24.87
CA PRO A 25 -23.33 -28.98 -23.96
C PRO A 25 -21.99 -29.35 -24.69
N ASN A 26 -20.93 -29.48 -23.89
CA ASN A 26 -19.67 -30.23 -24.11
C ASN A 26 -18.51 -29.59 -24.89
N THR A 27 -17.61 -28.93 -24.14
CA THR A 27 -16.15 -29.15 -24.32
C THR A 27 -15.44 -29.07 -22.97
N THR A 28 -14.86 -30.19 -22.55
CA THR A 28 -13.99 -30.32 -21.38
C THR A 28 -12.79 -29.37 -21.50
N THR A 29 -12.65 -28.43 -20.57
CA THR A 29 -11.38 -27.71 -20.33
C THR A 29 -10.98 -27.95 -18.88
N THR A 30 -9.87 -28.66 -18.70
CA THR A 30 -9.28 -28.98 -17.41
C THR A 30 -8.70 -27.71 -16.79
N THR A 31 -9.35 -27.18 -15.76
CA THR A 31 -8.76 -26.14 -14.89
C THR A 31 -7.91 -26.85 -13.84
N THR A 32 -6.60 -26.73 -13.96
CA THR A 32 -5.65 -27.18 -12.93
C THR A 32 -5.71 -26.20 -11.77
N THR A 33 -6.49 -26.53 -10.74
CA THR A 33 -6.44 -25.85 -9.46
C THR A 33 -5.18 -26.31 -8.73
N THR A 34 -4.10 -25.53 -8.77
CA THR A 34 -2.94 -25.75 -7.89
C THR A 34 -3.29 -25.26 -6.50
N THR A 35 -3.99 -26.10 -5.74
CA THR A 35 -3.97 -26.06 -4.28
C THR A 35 -2.59 -26.56 -3.84
N SER A 36 -1.64 -25.66 -3.59
CA SER A 36 -0.41 -26.04 -2.87
C SER A 36 -0.78 -26.27 -1.40
N SER A 37 -1.00 -27.54 -1.08
CA SER A 37 -1.08 -28.07 0.27
C SER A 37 0.12 -27.60 1.09
N ALA A 38 -0.14 -26.96 2.23
CA ALA A 38 0.87 -26.69 3.24
C ALA A 38 1.37 -28.01 3.83
N THR A 39 2.47 -28.54 3.28
CA THR A 39 3.30 -29.53 3.98
C THR A 39 4.13 -28.80 5.02
N THR A 40 4.09 -29.33 6.25
CA THR A 40 4.79 -28.86 7.45
C THR A 40 6.25 -28.46 7.17
N ALA A 41 6.49 -27.15 7.07
CA ALA A 41 7.80 -26.53 7.17
C ALA A 41 7.74 -25.48 8.30
N ASN A 42 8.85 -25.32 9.02
CA ASN A 42 8.95 -24.67 10.32
C ASN A 42 8.24 -23.30 10.44
N LEU A 43 7.58 -23.11 11.59
CA LEU A 43 6.80 -21.92 11.99
C LEU A 43 7.69 -20.70 12.32
N SER A 44 8.29 -20.05 11.33
CA SER A 44 8.96 -18.76 11.57
C SER A 44 8.71 -17.65 10.55
N SER A 45 8.07 -17.89 9.40
CA SER A 45 7.82 -16.80 8.44
C SER A 45 6.63 -17.15 7.52
N PHE A 46 5.50 -16.47 7.69
CA PHE A 46 4.43 -16.48 6.69
C PHE A 46 4.46 -15.13 5.97
N ALA A 47 4.93 -15.12 4.72
CA ALA A 47 4.81 -13.98 3.84
C ALA A 47 3.59 -14.15 2.93
N SER A 48 2.77 -13.11 2.83
CA SER A 48 1.76 -13.02 1.77
C SER A 48 2.36 -12.24 0.62
N ILE A 49 2.47 -12.86 -0.54
CA ILE A 49 2.93 -12.24 -1.79
C ILE A 49 1.74 -12.28 -2.74
N CYS A 50 1.34 -11.10 -3.23
CA CYS A 50 0.33 -10.99 -4.28
C CYS A 50 1.07 -10.72 -5.59
N GLU A 51 0.70 -11.44 -6.65
CA GLU A 51 1.20 -11.24 -8.01
C GLU A 51 0.05 -10.86 -8.96
N ARG A 52 0.40 -10.13 -10.02
CA ARG A 52 -0.48 -9.85 -11.15
C ARG A 52 -0.61 -11.09 -12.04
N SER A 53 -1.54 -12.00 -11.76
CA SER A 53 -1.91 -13.04 -12.73
C SER A 53 -2.78 -12.43 -13.84
N LEU A 54 -2.31 -12.50 -15.09
CA LEU A 54 -3.05 -12.17 -16.30
C LEU A 54 -4.16 -13.21 -16.55
N SER A 55 -5.21 -13.17 -15.74
CA SER A 55 -6.51 -13.75 -16.04
C SER A 55 -7.56 -12.91 -15.33
N SER A 56 -8.22 -12.02 -16.08
CA SER A 56 -9.43 -11.27 -15.70
C SER A 56 -9.70 -11.11 -14.19
N ALA A 57 -9.33 -9.94 -13.65
CA ALA A 57 -9.86 -9.41 -12.38
C ALA A 57 -9.46 -10.13 -11.08
N ALA A 58 -8.15 -10.38 -10.86
CA ALA A 58 -7.63 -10.45 -9.50
C ALA A 58 -7.44 -9.03 -8.96
N SER A 59 -8.53 -8.35 -8.63
CA SER A 59 -8.46 -7.18 -7.77
C SER A 59 -7.95 -7.65 -6.42
N ALA A 60 -6.71 -7.32 -6.04
CA ALA A 60 -6.33 -7.29 -4.64
C ALA A 60 -7.09 -6.10 -4.02
N VAL A 61 -8.40 -6.25 -3.85
CA VAL A 61 -9.09 -5.52 -2.81
C VAL A 61 -8.35 -5.93 -1.56
N ALA A 62 -7.60 -5.01 -0.96
CA ALA A 62 -7.12 -5.17 0.40
C ALA A 62 -8.37 -5.21 1.29
N ASP A 63 -9.09 -6.33 1.23
CA ASP A 63 -10.37 -6.52 1.88
C ASP A 63 -10.06 -6.77 3.34
N LEU A 64 -10.37 -5.74 4.14
CA LEU A 64 -10.70 -5.58 5.57
C LEU A 64 -10.34 -6.63 6.65
N SER A 65 -9.84 -7.82 6.31
CA SER A 65 -9.52 -8.92 7.23
C SER A 65 -8.05 -9.34 7.20
N SER A 66 -7.32 -9.14 6.08
CA SER A 66 -5.94 -9.65 5.94
C SER A 66 -4.87 -8.87 6.72
N LEU A 67 -5.18 -7.66 7.19
CA LEU A 67 -4.28 -6.82 8.01
C LEU A 67 -4.64 -6.80 9.51
N LEU A 68 -5.67 -7.55 9.93
CA LEU A 68 -6.07 -7.73 11.33
C LEU A 68 -5.38 -8.95 11.95
N ALA A 69 -4.10 -9.19 11.62
CA ALA A 69 -3.30 -10.24 12.25
C ALA A 69 -2.82 -9.75 13.63
N TYR A 70 -3.69 -9.96 14.62
CA TYR A 70 -3.43 -9.72 16.02
C TYR A 70 -2.33 -10.67 16.53
N ALA A 71 -1.19 -10.09 16.89
CA ALA A 71 -0.34 -10.42 18.04
C ALA A 71 -0.12 -11.91 18.38
N SER A 72 0.86 -12.51 17.71
CA SER A 72 1.83 -13.40 18.38
C SER A 72 3.15 -13.56 17.62
N ALA A 73 3.25 -13.08 16.37
CA ALA A 73 4.46 -13.21 15.55
C ALA A 73 4.74 -12.08 14.54
N ASN A 74 3.98 -10.96 14.54
CA ASN A 74 4.05 -9.82 13.58
C ASN A 74 4.82 -10.12 12.26
N PRO A 75 4.30 -10.98 11.37
CA PRO A 75 4.99 -11.31 10.13
C PRO A 75 5.06 -10.07 9.24
N ALA A 76 6.24 -9.80 8.71
CA ALA A 76 6.41 -8.77 7.69
C ALA A 76 5.64 -9.15 6.41
N LEU A 77 5.08 -8.15 5.72
CA LEU A 77 4.31 -8.34 4.49
C LEU A 77 5.00 -7.64 3.32
N PHE A 78 5.02 -8.29 2.15
CA PHE A 78 5.60 -7.73 0.92
C PHE A 78 4.62 -7.89 -0.25
N TYR A 79 4.24 -6.78 -0.87
CA TYR A 79 3.39 -6.73 -2.04
C TYR A 79 4.21 -6.22 -3.22
N HIS A 80 4.28 -7.00 -4.30
CA HIS A 80 5.07 -6.67 -5.49
C HIS A 80 4.21 -6.65 -6.75
N GLU A 81 4.24 -5.54 -7.49
CA GLU A 81 3.50 -5.37 -8.77
C GLU A 81 1.99 -5.64 -8.67
N CYS A 82 1.37 -5.24 -7.55
CA CYS A 82 -0.06 -5.40 -7.30
C CYS A 82 -0.88 -4.19 -7.75
N ASP A 83 -2.13 -4.41 -8.18
CA ASP A 83 -3.13 -3.36 -8.30
C ASP A 83 -4.05 -3.35 -7.06
N ILE A 84 -4.05 -2.24 -6.32
CA ILE A 84 -4.77 -2.06 -5.05
C ILE A 84 -5.81 -0.97 -5.23
N TYR A 85 -7.09 -1.28 -4.99
CA TYR A 85 -8.19 -0.35 -5.22
C TYR A 85 -8.93 -0.01 -3.93
N GLY A 86 -9.30 1.26 -3.74
CA GLY A 86 -10.16 1.63 -2.62
C GLY A 86 -10.59 3.10 -2.60
N THR A 87 -11.27 3.50 -1.52
CA THR A 87 -11.78 4.86 -1.36
C THR A 87 -11.26 5.48 -0.06
N ILE A 88 -11.87 5.14 1.07
CA ILE A 88 -11.47 5.58 2.39
C ILE A 88 -10.62 4.49 3.06
N ASP A 89 -9.48 4.89 3.62
CA ASP A 89 -8.63 4.08 4.50
C ASP A 89 -8.29 2.69 3.95
N PHE A 90 -8.03 2.59 2.64
CA PHE A 90 -8.02 1.29 1.97
C PHE A 90 -6.70 0.52 2.09
N ILE A 91 -5.67 1.12 2.69
CA ILE A 91 -4.49 0.44 3.23
C ILE A 91 -4.38 0.82 4.72
N PHE A 92 -4.74 -0.08 5.63
CA PHE A 92 -4.82 0.24 7.06
C PHE A 92 -4.31 -0.90 7.94
N GLY A 93 -3.98 -0.58 9.20
CA GLY A 93 -3.54 -1.56 10.20
C GLY A 93 -2.14 -1.30 10.78
N ASN A 94 -1.57 -2.32 11.44
CA ASN A 94 -0.32 -2.23 12.19
C ASN A 94 0.72 -3.32 11.82
N ALA A 95 0.78 -3.75 10.56
CA ALA A 95 1.86 -4.63 10.10
C ALA A 95 3.14 -3.84 9.81
N ALA A 96 4.29 -4.53 9.76
CA ALA A 96 5.43 -4.08 8.96
C ALA A 96 5.18 -4.50 7.51
N VAL A 97 4.80 -3.57 6.65
CA VAL A 97 4.39 -3.88 5.27
C VAL A 97 5.10 -2.99 4.26
N LEU A 98 5.59 -3.61 3.18
CA LEU A 98 6.23 -2.93 2.06
C LEU A 98 5.48 -3.23 0.76
N PHE A 99 5.15 -2.18 0.01
CA PHE A 99 4.60 -2.23 -1.33
C PHE A 99 5.68 -1.79 -2.32
N GLN A 100 5.96 -2.60 -3.34
CA GLN A 100 6.98 -2.30 -4.34
C GLN A 100 6.43 -2.48 -5.75
N GLY A 101 6.53 -1.46 -6.60
CA GLY A 101 6.06 -1.57 -8.00
C GLY A 101 4.54 -1.62 -8.17
N CYS A 102 3.77 -1.45 -7.09
CA CYS A 102 2.30 -1.54 -7.11
C CYS A 102 1.61 -0.31 -7.75
N SER A 103 0.43 -0.51 -8.31
CA SER A 103 -0.54 0.54 -8.63
C SER A 103 -1.54 0.68 -7.49
N ILE A 104 -1.55 1.84 -6.83
CA ILE A 104 -2.47 2.19 -5.75
C ILE A 104 -3.53 3.14 -6.32
N ILE A 105 -4.75 2.64 -6.47
CA ILE A 105 -5.78 3.22 -7.33
C ILE A 105 -6.97 3.71 -6.47
N ALA A 106 -7.05 5.02 -6.30
CA ALA A 106 -8.16 5.66 -5.60
C ALA A 106 -9.41 5.66 -6.50
N ARG A 107 -10.50 5.08 -6.00
CA ARG A 107 -11.81 5.04 -6.65
C ARG A 107 -12.69 6.23 -6.24
N LYS A 108 -13.77 6.43 -6.98
CA LYS A 108 -14.78 7.44 -6.64
C LYS A 108 -15.48 7.06 -5.33
N PRO A 109 -15.36 7.87 -4.26
CA PRO A 109 -16.12 7.64 -3.04
C PRO A 109 -17.57 8.11 -3.20
N ILE A 110 -18.39 7.83 -2.20
CA ILE A 110 -19.75 8.37 -2.13
C ILE A 110 -19.67 9.91 -1.99
N PRO A 111 -20.60 10.70 -2.58
CA PRO A 111 -20.55 12.15 -2.51
C PRO A 111 -20.37 12.68 -1.07
N GLY A 112 -19.47 13.66 -0.91
CA GLY A 112 -19.14 14.26 0.39
C GLY A 112 -18.01 13.57 1.15
N GLN A 113 -17.52 12.42 0.68
CA GLN A 113 -16.37 11.74 1.27
C GLN A 113 -15.06 12.10 0.54
N SER A 114 -13.96 12.02 1.29
CA SER A 114 -12.60 12.09 0.75
C SER A 114 -12.05 10.68 0.56
N SER A 115 -11.14 10.49 -0.39
CA SER A 115 -10.33 9.26 -0.46
C SER A 115 -9.08 9.39 0.41
N VAL A 116 -8.69 8.30 1.06
CA VAL A 116 -7.52 8.25 1.93
C VAL A 116 -6.80 6.95 1.68
N VAL A 117 -5.54 7.03 1.24
CA VAL A 117 -4.76 5.84 0.86
C VAL A 117 -4.38 5.04 2.10
N THR A 118 -3.65 5.63 3.04
CA THR A 118 -3.18 4.91 4.23
C THR A 118 -3.81 5.37 5.54
N THR A 119 -4.06 4.41 6.43
CA THR A 119 -4.55 4.65 7.79
C THR A 119 -3.83 3.72 8.77
N GLN A 120 -2.58 4.06 9.05
CA GLN A 120 -1.66 3.22 9.84
C GLN A 120 -1.91 3.41 11.35
N SER A 121 -1.88 2.30 12.10
CA SER A 121 -2.34 2.24 13.49
C SER A 121 -1.28 1.81 14.51
N ARG A 122 -0.02 2.24 14.32
CA ARG A 122 1.03 2.07 15.32
C ARG A 122 0.72 2.86 16.57
N ASP A 123 0.61 2.17 17.70
CA ASP A 123 0.15 2.76 18.98
C ASP A 123 1.30 2.97 19.98
N ASP A 124 2.44 2.30 19.78
CA ASP A 124 3.62 2.41 20.63
C ASP A 124 4.90 2.65 19.78
N PRO A 125 5.80 3.57 20.18
CA PRO A 125 7.01 3.87 19.41
C PRO A 125 8.02 2.72 19.36
N SER A 126 7.93 1.74 20.26
CA SER A 126 8.75 0.52 20.27
C SER A 126 8.29 -0.54 19.26
N GLU A 127 7.09 -0.39 18.69
CA GLU A 127 6.62 -1.26 17.62
C GLU A 127 7.40 -1.00 16.33
N ASP A 128 8.00 -2.06 15.77
CA ASP A 128 8.69 -1.99 14.49
C ASP A 128 7.74 -2.22 13.30
N THR A 129 6.62 -1.51 13.30
CA THR A 129 5.54 -1.64 12.31
C THR A 129 5.37 -0.34 11.52
N GLY A 130 4.72 -0.40 10.36
CA GLY A 130 4.57 0.76 9.48
C GLY A 130 4.28 0.36 8.04
N ILE A 131 3.96 1.35 7.21
CA ILE A 131 3.69 1.17 5.78
C ILE A 131 4.81 1.83 4.97
N SER A 132 5.48 1.07 4.10
CA SER A 132 6.47 1.55 3.15
C SER A 132 5.94 1.38 1.73
N ILE A 133 5.80 2.47 0.97
CA ILE A 133 5.32 2.48 -0.42
C ILE A 133 6.49 2.91 -1.31
N GLN A 134 7.01 1.99 -2.13
CA GLN A 134 8.25 2.16 -2.89
C GLN A 134 8.04 1.93 -4.38
N ASN A 135 8.51 2.87 -5.21
CA ASN A 135 8.40 2.73 -6.68
C ASN A 135 6.96 2.39 -7.12
N CYS A 136 5.96 2.91 -6.42
CA CYS A 136 4.54 2.67 -6.70
C CYS A 136 3.94 3.82 -7.52
N SER A 137 2.76 3.59 -8.08
CA SER A 137 1.94 4.64 -8.71
C SER A 137 0.68 4.88 -7.90
N ILE A 138 0.50 6.09 -7.36
CA ILE A 138 -0.73 6.51 -6.67
C ILE A 138 -1.56 7.34 -7.65
N ILE A 139 -2.64 6.73 -8.15
CA ILE A 139 -3.42 7.25 -9.29
C ILE A 139 -4.93 7.20 -9.06
N ALA A 140 -5.68 7.96 -9.86
CA ALA A 140 -7.13 7.89 -9.88
C ALA A 140 -7.63 6.77 -10.80
N SER A 141 -8.69 6.09 -10.40
CA SER A 141 -9.47 5.26 -11.32
C SER A 141 -10.21 6.11 -12.35
N ASP A 142 -10.65 5.50 -13.45
CA ASP A 142 -11.37 6.20 -14.52
C ASP A 142 -12.69 6.84 -14.05
N ASP A 143 -13.42 6.20 -13.14
CA ASP A 143 -14.66 6.72 -12.56
C ASP A 143 -14.42 7.91 -11.62
N LEU A 144 -13.27 7.98 -10.94
CA LEU A 144 -12.89 9.15 -10.16
C LEU A 144 -12.46 10.30 -11.08
N ARG A 145 -11.61 10.01 -12.09
CA ARG A 145 -11.11 10.99 -13.06
C ARG A 145 -12.21 11.63 -13.90
N SER A 146 -13.25 10.87 -14.24
CA SER A 146 -14.42 11.35 -14.99
C SER A 146 -15.52 11.94 -14.10
N SER A 147 -15.34 11.96 -12.78
CA SER A 147 -16.33 12.50 -11.85
C SER A 147 -16.48 14.02 -11.96
N ASN A 148 -17.71 14.49 -11.96
CA ASN A 148 -18.04 15.91 -11.79
C ASN A 148 -18.05 16.35 -10.30
N VAL A 149 -17.87 15.41 -9.37
CA VAL A 149 -17.77 15.67 -7.94
C VAL A 149 -16.30 15.86 -7.59
N SER A 150 -15.99 17.01 -6.98
CA SER A 150 -14.67 17.26 -6.40
C SER A 150 -14.45 16.33 -5.21
N THR A 151 -13.52 15.40 -5.35
CA THR A 151 -13.10 14.49 -4.28
C THR A 151 -11.68 14.85 -3.87
N ARG A 152 -11.46 15.12 -2.58
CA ARG A 152 -10.11 15.26 -2.04
C ARG A 152 -9.52 13.88 -1.81
N THR A 153 -8.28 13.68 -2.22
CA THR A 153 -7.52 12.44 -1.96
C THR A 153 -6.29 12.77 -1.12
N TYR A 154 -6.04 12.00 -0.08
CA TYR A 154 -4.89 12.14 0.80
C TYR A 154 -4.04 10.87 0.80
N LEU A 155 -2.72 11.04 0.95
CA LEU A 155 -1.76 9.94 1.13
C LEU A 155 -2.06 9.14 2.40
N GLY A 156 -2.56 9.78 3.45
CA GLY A 156 -3.01 9.07 4.63
C GLY A 156 -3.49 9.94 5.77
N ARG A 157 -3.88 9.28 6.87
CA ARG A 157 -4.23 9.89 8.15
C ARG A 157 -3.91 8.98 9.35
N PRO A 158 -3.55 9.55 10.51
CA PRO A 158 -3.03 8.77 11.62
C PRO A 158 -4.16 8.16 12.47
N TRP A 159 -4.40 6.86 12.37
CA TRP A 159 -5.39 6.21 13.24
C TRP A 159 -4.95 6.20 14.71
N ARG A 160 -3.64 6.06 14.94
CA ARG A 160 -3.02 5.98 16.28
C ARG A 160 -1.84 6.95 16.42
N PRO A 161 -1.46 7.32 17.66
CA PRO A 161 -0.52 8.42 17.92
C PRO A 161 0.83 8.29 17.21
N TYR A 162 1.35 7.07 17.03
CA TYR A 162 2.66 6.83 16.44
C TYR A 162 2.60 6.37 14.99
N SER A 163 1.49 6.69 14.29
CA SER A 163 1.26 6.30 12.89
C SER A 163 2.49 6.51 12.01
N ARG A 164 2.92 5.47 11.29
CA ARG A 164 4.16 5.46 10.50
C ARG A 164 3.89 5.06 9.05
N THR A 165 4.12 5.98 8.12
CA THR A 165 3.95 5.73 6.67
C THR A 165 4.98 6.52 5.88
N VAL A 166 5.58 5.87 4.87
CA VAL A 166 6.53 6.51 3.96
C VAL A 166 6.18 6.25 2.49
N ASN A 167 6.40 7.28 1.66
CA ASN A 167 6.26 7.21 0.21
C ASN A 167 7.62 7.52 -0.43
N ILE A 168 8.20 6.54 -1.11
CA ILE A 168 9.57 6.54 -1.60
C ILE A 168 9.57 6.29 -3.11
N GLU A 169 10.22 7.18 -3.87
CA GLU A 169 10.43 7.07 -5.32
C GLU A 169 9.16 6.72 -6.10
N SER A 170 8.00 7.15 -5.61
CA SER A 170 6.70 6.79 -6.15
C SER A 170 6.17 7.90 -7.06
N TYR A 171 5.40 7.52 -8.08
CA TYR A 171 4.63 8.45 -8.89
C TYR A 171 3.34 8.82 -8.14
N ILE A 172 3.12 10.11 -7.92
CA ILE A 172 1.94 10.66 -7.26
C ILE A 172 1.22 11.56 -8.27
N ASP A 173 0.03 11.13 -8.70
CA ASP A 173 -0.77 11.86 -9.68
C ASP A 173 -1.47 13.08 -9.05
N SER A 174 -2.08 13.93 -9.88
CA SER A 174 -2.64 15.22 -9.47
C SER A 174 -3.88 15.12 -8.60
N LEU A 175 -4.39 13.91 -8.35
CA LEU A 175 -5.53 13.69 -7.46
C LEU A 175 -5.22 14.00 -5.99
N VAL A 176 -3.95 13.90 -5.60
CA VAL A 176 -3.53 14.08 -4.20
C VAL A 176 -3.58 15.56 -3.87
N ASP A 177 -4.31 15.88 -2.80
CA ASP A 177 -4.42 17.23 -2.27
C ASP A 177 -3.02 17.79 -1.94
N PRO A 178 -2.70 19.06 -2.23
CA PRO A 178 -1.40 19.64 -1.92
C PRO A 178 -0.97 19.49 -0.45
N ALA A 179 -1.92 19.45 0.49
CA ALA A 179 -1.64 19.17 1.90
C ALA A 179 -1.00 17.77 2.12
N GLY A 180 -1.27 16.82 1.22
CA GLY A 180 -0.75 15.46 1.21
C GLY A 180 -1.42 14.54 2.23
N TRP A 181 -1.48 14.99 3.49
CA TRP A 181 -1.96 14.22 4.64
C TRP A 181 -3.14 14.92 5.30
N THR A 182 -4.04 14.17 5.95
CA THR A 182 -5.20 14.74 6.64
C THR A 182 -5.29 14.25 8.09
N GLU A 183 -5.89 15.08 8.94
CA GLU A 183 -6.04 14.77 10.36
C GLU A 183 -7.00 13.59 10.59
N TRP A 184 -6.80 12.89 11.70
CA TRP A 184 -7.82 11.99 12.25
C TRP A 184 -8.75 12.78 13.17
N PRO A 185 -10.09 12.69 13.00
CA PRO A 185 -11.02 13.44 13.81
C PRO A 185 -10.84 13.17 15.32
N GLY A 186 -10.63 14.23 16.09
CA GLY A 186 -10.56 14.16 17.56
C GLY A 186 -9.29 13.53 18.13
N ASN A 187 -8.24 13.33 17.32
CA ASN A 187 -6.95 12.82 17.79
C ASN A 187 -5.81 13.78 17.42
N HIS A 188 -4.86 13.93 18.35
CA HIS A 188 -3.67 14.77 18.17
C HIS A 188 -2.44 13.89 17.99
N CYS A 189 -2.23 13.37 16.77
CA CYS A 189 -1.07 12.55 16.45
C CYS A 189 0.04 13.34 15.74
N GLN A 190 -0.23 14.60 15.38
CA GLN A 190 0.62 15.43 14.51
C GLN A 190 2.03 15.63 15.08
N ASP A 191 2.20 15.51 16.40
CA ASP A 191 3.49 15.67 17.07
C ASP A 191 4.31 14.38 17.16
N THR A 192 3.67 13.22 17.09
CA THR A 192 4.29 11.91 17.37
C THR A 192 4.32 10.96 16.17
N LEU A 193 3.52 11.23 15.13
CA LEU A 193 3.49 10.44 13.90
C LEU A 193 4.83 10.54 13.14
N TYR A 194 5.06 9.59 12.24
CA TYR A 194 6.21 9.57 11.34
C TYR A 194 5.73 9.42 9.90
N TYR A 195 5.45 10.55 9.24
CA TYR A 195 5.12 10.59 7.81
C TYR A 195 6.27 11.18 7.01
N ARG A 196 6.71 10.47 5.97
CA ARG A 196 7.83 10.90 5.12
C ARG A 196 7.56 10.72 3.64
N GLU A 197 8.18 11.60 2.86
CA GLU A 197 8.25 11.52 1.41
C GLU A 197 9.73 11.60 0.98
N TYR A 198 10.13 10.77 0.02
CA TYR A 198 11.48 10.78 -0.57
C TYR A 198 11.41 10.61 -2.08
N MET A 199 11.95 11.59 -2.82
CA MET A 199 12.15 11.50 -4.28
C MET A 199 10.91 11.06 -5.09
N ASN A 200 9.70 11.42 -4.62
CA ASN A 200 8.47 11.16 -5.36
C ASN A 200 8.38 12.04 -6.61
N SER A 201 7.73 11.54 -7.65
CA SER A 201 7.56 12.21 -8.94
C SER A 201 6.08 12.38 -9.30
N GLY A 202 5.79 13.14 -10.35
CA GLY A 202 4.43 13.38 -10.81
C GLY A 202 3.81 14.68 -10.30
N PRO A 203 2.65 15.07 -10.83
CA PRO A 203 2.04 16.38 -10.54
C PRO A 203 1.54 16.54 -9.10
N GLY A 204 1.29 15.45 -8.37
CA GLY A 204 0.90 15.47 -6.95
C GLY A 204 2.06 15.36 -5.96
N SER A 205 3.31 15.22 -6.42
CA SER A 205 4.47 15.02 -5.54
C SER A 205 5.06 16.30 -4.95
N GLY A 206 4.52 17.47 -5.30
CA GLY A 206 5.01 18.75 -4.79
C GLY A 206 4.86 18.87 -3.26
N VAL A 207 5.99 19.05 -2.57
CA VAL A 207 6.03 19.11 -1.09
C VAL A 207 5.84 20.51 -0.49
N GLY A 208 5.87 21.56 -1.31
CA GLY A 208 5.89 22.96 -0.85
C GLY A 208 4.62 23.45 -0.15
N ALA A 209 3.51 22.72 -0.26
CA ALA A 209 2.21 23.05 0.34
C ALA A 209 1.70 21.96 1.31
N ARG A 210 2.58 21.03 1.69
CA ARG A 210 2.24 19.94 2.61
C ARG A 210 1.92 20.50 4.01
N VAL A 211 1.24 19.68 4.80
CA VAL A 211 0.98 19.96 6.22
C VAL A 211 2.25 20.36 6.97
N THR A 212 2.11 21.25 7.96
CA THR A 212 3.22 21.74 8.80
C THR A 212 3.34 20.98 10.12
N TRP A 213 2.90 19.72 10.16
CA TRP A 213 2.93 18.89 11.36
C TRP A 213 4.36 18.57 11.78
N HIS A 214 4.64 18.54 13.08
CA HIS A 214 5.97 18.18 13.58
C HIS A 214 6.37 16.76 13.17
N GLY A 215 5.43 15.84 13.05
CA GLY A 215 5.66 14.46 12.62
C GLY A 215 5.84 14.28 11.11
N TYR A 216 5.67 15.32 10.27
CA TYR A 216 5.83 15.25 8.82
C TYR A 216 7.17 15.83 8.38
N HIS A 217 7.92 15.11 7.53
CA HIS A 217 9.13 15.65 6.91
C HIS A 217 9.39 15.07 5.51
N VAL A 218 10.04 15.85 4.65
CA VAL A 218 10.77 15.30 3.50
C VAL A 218 12.06 14.68 4.03
N MET A 219 12.31 13.42 3.71
CA MET A 219 13.47 12.70 4.26
C MET A 219 14.66 12.68 3.30
N GLY A 220 15.84 12.38 3.85
CA GLY A 220 17.06 12.14 3.07
C GLY A 220 17.24 10.65 2.75
N TYR A 221 18.26 10.35 1.95
CA TYR A 221 18.58 8.99 1.52
C TYR A 221 18.80 8.01 2.70
N ASN A 222 19.58 8.40 3.70
CA ASN A 222 19.88 7.52 4.86
C ASN A 222 18.64 7.20 5.70
N ASP A 223 17.64 8.08 5.72
CA ASP A 223 16.38 7.80 6.41
C ASP A 223 15.52 6.86 5.56
N ALA A 224 15.50 7.07 4.24
CA ALA A 224 14.76 6.22 3.30
C ALA A 224 15.27 4.77 3.31
N THR A 225 16.58 4.54 3.48
CA THR A 225 17.15 3.18 3.55
C THR A 225 16.63 2.36 4.72
N ASN A 226 16.20 3.00 5.82
CA ASN A 226 15.59 2.29 6.97
C ASN A 226 14.23 1.67 6.62
N PHE A 227 13.62 2.08 5.50
CA PHE A 227 12.33 1.59 5.03
C PHE A 227 12.43 0.63 3.83
N SER A 228 13.65 0.24 3.44
CA SER A 228 13.97 -0.72 2.37
C SER A 228 13.56 -2.16 2.68
N VAL A 229 13.66 -3.05 1.70
CA VAL A 229 13.32 -4.47 1.87
C VAL A 229 14.23 -5.12 2.92
N SER A 230 15.55 -4.94 2.82
CA SER A 230 16.50 -5.54 3.76
C SER A 230 16.35 -5.00 5.18
N ASN A 231 16.14 -3.69 5.35
CA ASN A 231 16.16 -3.06 6.68
C ASN A 231 14.82 -3.04 7.40
N PHE A 232 13.69 -2.94 6.68
CA PHE A 232 12.39 -2.73 7.30
C PHE A 232 11.61 -4.02 7.51
N ILE A 233 11.71 -4.93 6.55
CA ILE A 233 10.98 -6.21 6.57
C ILE A 233 11.93 -7.41 6.64
N TYR A 234 13.23 -7.18 6.84
CA TYR A 234 14.28 -8.21 6.88
C TYR A 234 14.17 -9.17 5.69
N GLY A 235 13.93 -8.61 4.51
CA GLY A 235 13.58 -9.35 3.30
C GLY A 235 14.57 -10.45 2.94
N ASP A 236 15.86 -10.19 3.09
CA ASP A 236 16.97 -11.10 2.81
C ASP A 236 16.80 -12.46 3.54
N GLU A 237 16.17 -12.47 4.71
CA GLU A 237 16.00 -13.69 5.52
C GLU A 237 14.95 -14.65 4.94
N TRP A 238 14.02 -14.15 4.12
CA TRP A 238 12.86 -14.92 3.70
C TRP A 238 12.48 -14.77 2.22
N LEU A 239 12.65 -13.60 1.61
CA LEU A 239 12.41 -13.37 0.18
C LEU A 239 13.43 -14.10 -0.70
N ASP A 240 14.67 -14.26 -0.27
CA ASP A 240 15.69 -15.04 -0.99
C ASP A 240 15.33 -16.53 -1.14
N SER A 241 14.52 -17.04 -0.21
CA SER A 241 13.98 -18.40 -0.30
C SER A 241 12.82 -18.51 -1.29
N THR A 242 12.32 -17.38 -1.78
CA THR A 242 11.27 -17.30 -2.78
C THR A 242 11.85 -17.08 -4.17
N SER A 243 11.09 -17.41 -5.22
CA SER A 243 11.46 -17.10 -6.60
C SER A 243 11.04 -15.70 -7.05
N PHE A 244 10.50 -14.88 -6.13
CA PHE A 244 9.92 -13.60 -6.49
C PHE A 244 10.98 -12.52 -6.64
N PRO A 245 10.92 -11.69 -7.68
CA PRO A 245 11.81 -10.55 -7.82
C PRO A 245 11.49 -9.49 -6.77
N TYR A 246 12.53 -8.84 -6.26
CA TYR A 246 12.42 -7.65 -5.43
C TYR A 246 13.66 -6.78 -5.61
N ASP A 247 13.50 -5.47 -5.42
CA ASP A 247 14.62 -4.55 -5.28
C ASP A 247 14.92 -4.36 -3.81
N ASP A 248 16.13 -4.76 -3.41
CA ASP A 248 16.56 -4.80 -2.03
C ASP A 248 16.75 -3.40 -1.42
N ASP A 249 17.30 -2.51 -2.24
CA ASP A 249 17.66 -1.13 -1.92
C ASP A 249 16.73 -0.10 -2.55
N ILE A 250 16.81 1.15 -2.07
CA ILE A 250 16.17 2.31 -2.71
C ILE A 250 16.82 2.57 -4.10
N PRO A 251 16.08 2.37 -5.23
CA PRO A 251 16.64 2.16 -6.58
C PRO A 251 17.61 3.23 -7.13
N GLN A 252 17.50 4.51 -6.77
CA GLN A 252 18.32 5.57 -7.39
C GLN A 252 19.84 5.49 -7.10
N LEU A 253 20.32 4.51 -6.33
CA LEU A 253 21.75 4.18 -6.29
C LEU A 253 22.23 3.27 -7.41
N ARG A 254 21.37 2.53 -8.13
CA ARG A 254 21.84 1.78 -9.32
C ARG A 254 22.36 2.75 -10.39
N TYR A 255 21.76 3.92 -10.59
CA TYR A 255 22.28 4.84 -11.61
C TYR A 255 23.54 5.61 -11.14
N ILE A 256 23.60 6.06 -9.88
CA ILE A 256 24.71 6.88 -9.36
C ILE A 256 25.96 6.03 -9.06
N ILE A 257 25.80 4.79 -8.56
CA ILE A 257 26.94 3.89 -8.34
C ILE A 257 27.52 3.42 -9.66
N TYR A 258 26.69 3.07 -10.64
CA TYR A 258 27.18 2.67 -11.97
C TYR A 258 27.88 3.83 -12.70
N THR A 259 27.34 5.05 -12.64
CA THR A 259 28.00 6.22 -13.25
C THR A 259 29.30 6.60 -12.53
N LYS A 260 29.36 6.53 -11.20
CA LYS A 260 30.61 6.77 -10.44
C LYS A 260 31.66 5.67 -10.63
N LYS A 261 31.26 4.41 -10.80
CA LYS A 261 32.18 3.29 -11.06
C LYS A 261 32.77 3.40 -12.48
N SER A 262 31.95 3.74 -13.47
CA SER A 262 32.37 3.99 -14.86
C SER A 262 33.34 5.18 -14.97
N ALA A 263 33.11 6.26 -14.21
CA ALA A 263 33.98 7.44 -14.19
C ALA A 263 35.33 7.25 -13.47
N LYS A 264 35.51 6.16 -12.70
CA LYS A 264 36.79 5.80 -12.06
C LYS A 264 37.64 4.81 -12.88
N THR A 265 37.10 4.27 -13.97
CA THR A 265 37.76 3.30 -14.86
C THR A 265 38.26 3.90 -16.18
N ASN A 266 38.16 5.22 -16.35
CA ASN A 266 38.79 6.01 -17.42
C ASN A 266 39.83 6.96 -16.82
#